data_AF-A0A9W3NY25-F1
#
_entry.id   AF-A0A9W3NY25-F1
#
_cell.length_a   1.000
_cell.length_b   1.000
_cell.length_c   1.000
_cell.angle_alpha   90.00
_cell.angle_beta   90.00
_cell.angle_gamma   90.00
#
_symmetry.space_group_name_H-M   'P 1'
#
loop_
_entity.id
_entity.type
_entity.pdbx_description
1 polymer ?
#
loop_
_entity_poly.entity_id
_entity_poly.type
_entity_poly.pdbx_seq_one_letter_code
_entity_poly.pdbx_strand_id
1 'polypeptide(L)'
;MQPLVLKSEDKRIQLAQEVNQFVQGIQKKNTNAPVVVLGDMNDFEFAKPLKALEGTNLKNMLNTVPKENRYTYIHEGNAQVLDHILVTNNIAPHTIVDPVHLNSNIMKEHGRVSDHDPVLAQIDLKKAS
;
A
#
# COMPACT_ATOMS: atom_id res chain seq x y z
N MET A 1 0.25 23.37 -20.28
CA MET A 1 0.79 22.51 -19.20
C MET A 1 1.84 21.61 -19.80
N GLN A 2 3.05 21.63 -19.25
CA GLN A 2 4.10 20.67 -19.62
C GLN A 2 3.80 19.33 -18.93
N PRO A 3 3.93 18.17 -19.60
CA PRO A 3 3.66 16.90 -18.96
C PRO A 3 4.60 16.68 -17.79
N LEU A 4 4.05 16.19 -16.67
CA LEU A 4 4.84 15.75 -15.52
C LEU A 4 5.79 14.65 -15.97
N VAL A 5 7.10 14.91 -15.91
CA VAL A 5 8.13 13.89 -16.15
C VAL A 5 8.44 13.22 -14.81
N LEU A 6 7.88 12.02 -14.61
CA LEU A 6 8.12 11.22 -13.40
C LEU A 6 9.47 10.51 -13.50
N LYS A 7 10.57 11.25 -13.28
CA LYS A 7 11.96 10.76 -13.45
C LYS A 7 12.29 9.47 -12.68
N SER A 8 11.55 9.16 -11.63
CA SER A 8 11.75 7.98 -10.78
C SER A 8 10.67 6.89 -10.95
N GLU A 9 9.62 7.09 -11.75
CA GLU A 9 8.55 6.08 -11.94
C GLU A 9 9.13 4.77 -12.48
N ASP A 10 9.95 4.81 -13.52
CA ASP A 10 10.54 3.61 -14.12
C ASP A 10 11.36 2.80 -13.11
N LYS A 11 12.12 3.49 -12.24
CA LYS A 11 12.88 2.85 -11.17
C LYS A 11 11.97 2.23 -10.12
N ARG A 12 10.87 2.88 -9.74
CA ARG A 12 9.88 2.32 -8.80
C ARG A 12 9.13 1.14 -9.40
N ILE A 13 8.84 1.13 -10.70
CA ILE A 13 8.28 -0.03 -11.40
C ILE A 13 9.25 -1.22 -11.29
N GLN A 14 10.54 -1.03 -11.54
CA GLN A 14 11.54 -2.10 -11.43
C GLN A 14 11.62 -2.64 -9.99
N LEU A 15 11.69 -1.76 -8.99
CA LEU A 15 11.69 -2.17 -7.59
C LEU A 15 10.41 -2.95 -7.21
N ALA A 16 9.26 -2.48 -7.66
CA ALA A 16 7.97 -3.15 -7.45
C ALA A 16 7.95 -4.56 -8.07
N GLN A 17 8.50 -4.71 -9.28
CA GLN A 17 8.61 -6.01 -9.95
C GLN A 17 9.53 -6.97 -9.18
N GLU A 18 10.68 -6.50 -8.69
CA GLU A 18 11.60 -7.31 -7.89
C GLU A 18 10.96 -7.82 -6.60
N VAL A 19 10.24 -6.93 -5.88
CA VAL A 19 9.50 -7.33 -4.68
C VAL A 19 8.40 -8.34 -5.03
N ASN A 20 7.63 -8.11 -6.10
CA ASN A 20 6.59 -9.06 -6.52
C ASN A 20 7.18 -10.43 -6.90
N GLN A 21 8.30 -10.47 -7.63
CA GLN A 21 8.99 -11.71 -8.00
C GLN A 21 9.49 -12.47 -6.77
N PHE A 22 9.99 -11.76 -5.75
CA PHE A 22 10.36 -12.37 -4.47
C PHE A 22 9.15 -13.05 -3.80
N VAL A 23 8.00 -12.37 -3.74
CA VAL A 23 6.76 -12.96 -3.20
C VAL A 23 6.32 -14.19 -4.02
N GLN A 24 6.38 -14.12 -5.34
CA GLN A 24 6.09 -15.27 -6.20
C GLN A 24 7.04 -16.44 -5.92
N GLY A 25 8.32 -16.17 -5.63
CA GLY A 25 9.30 -17.17 -5.22
C GLY A 25 8.91 -17.91 -3.93
N ILE A 26 8.34 -17.19 -2.97
CA ILE A 26 7.77 -17.78 -1.75
C ILE A 26 6.56 -18.67 -2.10
N GLN A 27 5.62 -18.15 -2.89
CA GLN A 27 4.39 -18.89 -3.24
C GLN A 27 4.65 -20.09 -4.15
N LYS A 28 5.72 -20.10 -4.95
CA LYS A 28 6.17 -21.29 -5.70
C LYS A 28 6.58 -22.44 -4.78
N LYS A 29 7.10 -22.15 -3.58
CA LYS A 29 7.49 -23.16 -2.59
C LYS A 29 6.33 -23.56 -1.69
N ASN A 30 5.42 -22.63 -1.42
CA ASN A 30 4.19 -22.87 -0.66
C ASN A 30 3.08 -21.98 -1.22
N THR A 31 2.18 -22.55 -2.01
CA THR A 31 1.08 -21.83 -2.66
C THR A 31 0.20 -21.05 -1.67
N ASN A 32 0.10 -21.51 -0.42
CA ASN A 32 -0.72 -20.91 0.63
C ASN A 32 0.10 -20.04 1.60
N ALA A 33 1.36 -19.72 1.30
CA ALA A 33 2.16 -18.87 2.16
C ALA A 33 1.50 -17.47 2.31
N PRO A 34 1.14 -17.05 3.54
CA PRO A 34 0.65 -15.70 3.78
C PRO A 34 1.82 -14.72 3.69
N VAL A 35 1.75 -13.75 2.78
CA VAL A 35 2.74 -12.67 2.69
C VAL A 35 2.05 -11.33 2.73
N VAL A 36 2.63 -10.41 3.49
CA VAL A 36 2.23 -9.00 3.58
C VAL A 36 3.39 -8.15 3.11
N VAL A 37 3.12 -7.25 2.15
CA VAL A 37 4.04 -6.21 1.69
C VAL A 37 3.45 -4.87 2.12
N LEU A 38 4.17 -4.12 2.95
CA LEU A 38 3.69 -2.86 3.53
C LEU A 38 4.77 -1.80 3.55
N GLY A 39 4.35 -0.53 3.56
CA GLY A 39 5.23 0.63 3.73
C GLY A 39 4.75 1.83 2.93
N ASP A 40 5.64 2.82 2.80
CA ASP A 40 5.47 3.97 1.93
C ASP A 40 6.00 3.64 0.51
N MET A 41 5.09 3.56 -0.46
CA MET A 41 5.43 3.29 -1.86
C MET A 41 5.63 4.58 -2.67
N ASN A 42 5.33 5.75 -2.10
CA ASN A 42 5.40 7.06 -2.77
C ASN A 42 4.65 7.12 -4.11
N ASP A 43 3.54 6.37 -4.21
CA ASP A 43 2.72 6.27 -5.42
C ASP A 43 1.27 6.05 -5.03
N PHE A 44 0.36 6.61 -5.84
CA PHE A 44 -1.08 6.38 -5.69
C PHE A 44 -1.47 4.93 -5.95
N GLU A 45 -2.61 4.51 -5.41
CA GLU A 45 -3.12 3.14 -5.54
C GLU A 45 -3.37 2.70 -6.99
N PHE A 46 -3.55 3.66 -7.90
CA PHE A 46 -3.77 3.42 -9.34
C PHE A 46 -2.50 3.53 -10.18
N ALA A 47 -1.36 3.91 -9.58
CA ALA A 47 -0.10 4.15 -10.30
C ALA A 47 0.52 2.86 -10.83
N LYS A 48 1.35 2.98 -11.87
CA LYS A 48 2.00 1.82 -12.51
C LYS A 48 2.88 1.01 -11.54
N PRO A 49 3.67 1.62 -10.63
CA PRO A 49 4.45 0.86 -9.66
C PRO A 49 3.58 -0.02 -8.76
N LEU A 50 2.42 0.47 -8.28
CA LEU A 50 1.50 -0.34 -7.48
C LEU A 50 0.90 -1.49 -8.30
N LYS A 51 0.51 -1.25 -9.55
CA LYS A 51 0.04 -2.33 -10.44
C LYS A 51 1.11 -3.40 -10.69
N ALA A 52 2.37 -2.96 -10.83
CA ALA A 52 3.50 -3.88 -10.97
C ALA A 52 3.78 -4.67 -9.69
N LEU A 53 3.60 -4.04 -8.52
CA LEU A 53 3.75 -4.68 -7.22
C LEU A 53 2.62 -5.67 -6.94
N GLU A 54 1.36 -5.35 -7.28
CA GLU A 54 0.21 -6.24 -7.16
C GLU A 54 0.39 -7.51 -8.01
N GLY A 55 0.79 -7.35 -9.27
CA GLY A 55 0.90 -8.46 -10.21
C GLY A 55 -0.43 -9.24 -10.29
N THR A 56 -0.37 -10.56 -10.18
CA THR A 56 -1.57 -11.43 -10.13
C THR A 56 -1.80 -12.06 -8.76
N ASN A 57 -0.85 -11.91 -7.84
CA ASN A 57 -0.75 -12.72 -6.63
C ASN A 57 -0.88 -11.93 -5.33
N LEU A 58 -0.76 -10.60 -5.39
CA LEU A 58 -1.00 -9.68 -4.29
C LEU A 58 -2.23 -8.81 -4.58
N LYS A 59 -2.94 -8.45 -3.52
CA LYS A 59 -4.04 -7.48 -3.54
C LYS A 59 -3.71 -6.32 -2.62
N ASN A 60 -3.78 -5.09 -3.14
CA ASN A 60 -3.71 -3.90 -2.30
C ASN A 60 -5.01 -3.71 -1.52
N MET A 61 -4.90 -3.77 -0.20
CA MET A 61 -6.03 -3.71 0.70
C MET A 61 -6.56 -2.28 0.86
N LEU A 62 -5.80 -1.23 0.52
CA LEU A 62 -6.35 0.14 0.51
C LEU A 62 -7.49 0.29 -0.50
N ASN A 63 -7.53 -0.53 -1.55
CA ASN A 63 -8.63 -0.56 -2.51
C ASN A 63 -9.97 -1.04 -1.89
N THR A 64 -9.97 -1.63 -0.70
CA THR A 64 -11.20 -2.01 0.03
C THR A 64 -11.73 -0.91 0.93
N VAL A 65 -10.96 0.15 1.16
CA VAL A 65 -11.38 1.33 1.96
C VAL A 65 -12.13 2.31 1.05
N PRO A 66 -13.16 3.04 1.53
CA PRO A 66 -13.78 4.14 0.77
C PRO A 66 -12.74 5.14 0.30
N LYS A 67 -12.86 5.64 -0.93
CA LYS A 67 -11.81 6.43 -1.60
C LYS A 67 -11.41 7.66 -0.79
N GLU A 68 -12.38 8.31 -0.18
CA GLU A 68 -12.26 9.49 0.67
C GLU A 68 -11.43 9.26 1.95
N ASN A 69 -11.27 8.02 2.39
CA ASN A 69 -10.58 7.66 3.64
C ASN A 69 -9.24 6.94 3.41
N ARG A 70 -8.80 6.76 2.16
CA ARG A 70 -7.56 6.01 1.85
C ARG A 70 -6.28 6.77 2.16
N TYR A 71 -6.36 8.08 2.32
CA TYR A 71 -5.18 8.94 2.38
C TYR A 71 -4.38 8.68 3.65
N THR A 72 -3.06 8.82 3.52
CA THR A 72 -2.14 8.73 4.64
C THR A 72 -1.30 9.99 4.76
N TYR A 73 -1.35 10.87 3.76
CA TYR A 73 -0.55 12.09 3.69
C TYR A 73 -1.36 13.25 3.11
N ILE A 74 -1.11 14.47 3.60
CA ILE A 74 -1.65 15.71 3.02
C ILE A 74 -0.49 16.56 2.51
N HIS A 75 -0.47 16.81 1.20
CA HIS A 75 0.49 17.68 0.53
C HIS A 75 -0.19 18.91 -0.05
N GLU A 76 0.16 20.10 0.44
CA GLU A 76 -0.39 21.37 -0.07
C GLU A 76 -1.93 21.37 -0.16
N GLY A 77 -2.59 20.77 0.83
CA GLY A 77 -4.06 20.64 0.88
C GLY A 77 -4.65 19.47 0.09
N ASN A 78 -3.83 18.66 -0.59
CA ASN A 78 -4.28 17.47 -1.32
C ASN A 78 -4.03 16.20 -0.51
N ALA A 79 -5.09 15.42 -0.28
CA ALA A 79 -5.01 14.11 0.34
C ALA A 79 -4.41 13.09 -0.64
N GLN A 80 -3.41 12.33 -0.19
CA GLN A 80 -2.66 11.38 -1.01
C GLN A 80 -2.56 10.01 -0.30
N VAL A 81 -2.69 8.95 -1.09
CA VAL A 81 -2.45 7.57 -0.67
C VAL A 81 -1.01 7.22 -1.01
N LEU A 82 -0.13 7.21 -0.01
CA LEU A 82 1.29 6.89 -0.21
C LEU A 82 1.69 5.59 0.48
N ASP A 83 1.07 5.28 1.62
CA ASP A 83 1.31 4.05 2.36
C ASP A 83 0.29 2.98 1.97
N HIS A 84 0.78 1.79 1.65
CA HIS A 84 -0.05 0.68 1.21
C HIS A 84 0.22 -0.57 2.02
N ILE A 85 -0.80 -1.42 2.10
CA ILE A 85 -0.70 -2.79 2.63
C ILE A 85 -1.25 -3.71 1.54
N LEU A 86 -0.35 -4.49 0.93
CA LEU A 86 -0.68 -5.53 -0.03
C LEU A 86 -0.53 -6.89 0.63
N VAL A 87 -1.47 -7.79 0.36
CA VAL A 87 -1.46 -9.14 0.92
C VAL A 87 -1.66 -10.19 -0.16
N THR A 88 -1.18 -11.41 0.07
CA THR A 88 -1.43 -12.51 -0.86
C THR A 88 -2.91 -12.82 -0.98
N ASN A 89 -3.34 -13.22 -2.18
CA ASN A 89 -4.77 -13.42 -2.47
C ASN A 89 -5.48 -14.40 -1.53
N ASN A 90 -4.77 -15.38 -0.98
CA ASN A 90 -5.34 -16.37 -0.05
C ASN A 90 -5.71 -15.78 1.32
N ILE A 91 -5.13 -14.64 1.73
CA ILE A 91 -5.47 -13.97 2.99
C ILE A 91 -6.23 -12.67 2.82
N ALA A 92 -6.34 -12.17 1.58
CA ALA A 92 -7.10 -10.95 1.27
C ALA A 92 -8.56 -10.97 1.76
N PRO A 93 -9.34 -12.07 1.64
CA PRO A 93 -10.72 -12.13 2.17
C PRO A 93 -10.81 -12.06 3.71
N HIS A 94 -9.68 -12.24 4.40
CA HIS A 94 -9.58 -12.31 5.86
C HIS A 94 -8.75 -11.17 6.43
N THR A 95 -8.50 -10.15 5.62
CA THR A 95 -7.74 -8.95 5.96
C THR A 95 -8.65 -7.73 5.91
N ILE A 96 -8.61 -6.93 6.96
CA ILE A 96 -9.23 -5.60 7.01
C ILE A 96 -8.12 -4.59 7.27
N VAL A 97 -8.16 -3.46 6.58
CA VAL A 97 -7.23 -2.34 6.80
C VAL A 97 -7.98 -1.04 7.04
N ASP A 98 -7.37 -0.16 7.83
CA ASP A 98 -7.94 1.14 8.19
C ASP A 98 -6.82 2.20 8.36
N PRO A 99 -6.76 3.23 7.51
CA PRO A 99 -5.94 4.41 7.74
C PRO A 99 -6.43 5.18 8.97
N VAL A 100 -5.59 5.30 10.00
CA VAL A 100 -5.97 5.95 11.25
C VAL A 100 -5.51 7.40 11.22
N HIS A 101 -6.44 8.33 10.98
CA HIS A 101 -6.16 9.76 10.78
C HIS A 101 -5.77 10.51 12.06
N LEU A 102 -4.57 10.24 12.57
CA LEU A 102 -4.02 10.84 13.78
C LEU A 102 -3.10 12.04 13.50
N ASN A 103 -2.48 12.07 12.32
CA ASN A 103 -1.37 12.96 12.00
C ASN A 103 -1.71 13.91 10.84
N SER A 104 -2.17 13.39 9.71
CA SER A 104 -2.23 14.14 8.45
C SER A 104 -3.13 15.39 8.53
N ASN A 105 -4.18 15.33 9.38
CA ASN A 105 -5.20 16.36 9.56
C ASN A 105 -4.85 17.45 10.59
N ILE A 106 -3.72 17.35 11.28
CA ILE A 106 -3.32 18.30 12.33
C ILE A 106 -1.95 18.91 12.04
N MET A 107 -1.66 20.05 12.67
CA MET A 107 -0.38 20.74 12.54
C MET A 107 0.63 20.26 13.61
N LYS A 108 1.92 20.52 13.39
CA LYS A 108 2.98 20.15 14.35
C LYS A 108 2.77 20.79 15.70
N GLU A 109 2.38 22.07 15.74
CA GLU A 109 2.02 22.79 16.96
C GLU A 109 0.81 22.20 17.71
N HIS A 110 0.02 21.34 17.08
CA HIS A 110 -1.16 20.69 17.66
C HIS A 110 -0.94 19.21 18.00
N GLY A 111 0.32 18.74 17.96
CA GLY A 111 0.68 17.38 18.40
C GLY A 111 0.90 16.36 17.29
N ARG A 112 1.02 16.80 16.03
CA ARG A 112 1.42 15.91 14.92
C ARG A 112 2.81 15.32 15.17
N VAL A 113 2.93 14.00 15.19
CA VAL A 113 4.21 13.29 15.44
C VAL A 113 4.84 12.70 14.19
N SER A 114 4.08 12.53 13.12
CA SER A 114 4.53 12.09 11.80
C SER A 114 3.85 12.92 10.72
N ASP A 115 4.44 13.04 9.53
CA ASP A 115 3.73 13.57 8.39
C ASP A 115 2.73 12.61 7.74
N HIS A 116 2.84 11.32 8.07
CA HIS A 116 1.96 10.25 7.62
C HIS A 116 1.04 9.74 8.74
N ASP A 117 -0.16 9.30 8.36
CA ASP A 117 -1.04 8.48 9.19
C ASP A 117 -0.61 7.01 9.15
N PRO A 118 -0.67 6.28 10.28
CA PRO A 118 -0.49 4.85 10.26
C PRO A 118 -1.67 4.13 9.57
N VAL A 119 -1.37 3.05 8.84
CA VAL A 119 -2.38 2.12 8.33
C VAL A 119 -2.41 0.89 9.22
N LEU A 120 -3.54 0.64 9.86
CA LEU A 120 -3.76 -0.54 10.70
C LEU A 120 -4.23 -1.71 9.84
N ALA A 121 -3.72 -2.91 10.11
CA ALA A 121 -4.21 -4.15 9.50
C ALA A 121 -4.60 -5.18 10.55
N GLN A 122 -5.78 -5.78 10.39
CA GLN A 122 -6.21 -6.97 11.11
C GLN A 122 -6.28 -8.14 10.13
N ILE A 123 -5.60 -9.24 10.44
CA ILE A 123 -5.49 -10.42 9.57
C ILE A 123 -5.84 -11.68 10.37
N ASP A 124 -6.82 -12.45 9.88
CA ASP A 124 -7.16 -13.77 10.44
C ASP A 124 -6.42 -14.89 9.67
N LEU A 125 -5.27 -15.29 10.21
CA LEU A 125 -4.40 -16.31 9.58
C LEU A 125 -4.94 -17.74 9.68
N LYS A 126 -5.91 -18.03 10.56
CA LYS A 126 -6.46 -19.39 10.70
C LYS A 126 -7.39 -19.78 9.55
N LYS A 127 -7.87 -18.79 8.78
CA LYS A 127 -8.72 -18.98 7.61
C LYS A 127 -7.94 -19.02 6.29
N ALA A 128 -6.61 -18.91 6.37
CA ALA A 128 -5.70 -18.84 5.21
C ALA A 128 -5.30 -20.21 4.63
N SER A 129 -5.71 -21.30 5.29
CA SER A 129 -5.28 -22.69 5.07
C SER A 129 -6.36 -23.56 4.46
#